data_AF-A0A146KTK9-F1
#
_entry.id   AF-A0A146KTK9-F1
#
_cell.length_a   1.000
_cell.length_b   1.000
_cell.length_c   1.000
_cell.angle_alpha   90.00
_cell.angle_beta   90.00
_cell.angle_gamma   90.00
#
_symmetry.space_group_name_H-M   'P 1'
#
loop_
_entity.id
_entity.type
_entity.pdbx_description
1 polymer ?
#
loop_
_entity_poly.entity_id
_entity_poly.type
_entity_poly.pdbx_seq_one_letter_code
_entity_poly.pdbx_strand_id
1 'polypeptide(L)'
;RAVMAGVDKDGGQIFVGRAWEHDDLLPLKVTPNHRCGFASYEGRQIEKDYYQVLISDHVSWRPTSGGNIPPDAIRVGHTGDGEPLYAGRVYHEGTLTVGKVHPSHGCCYIAWSGDELKKYDYEIMVLA
;
A
#
# COMPACT_ATOMS: atom_id res chain seq x y z
N ARG A 1 -13.24 -3.00 11.11
CA ARG A 1 -13.86 -3.05 9.76
C ARG A 1 -12.75 -3.15 8.70
N ALA A 2 -13.04 -3.29 7.40
CA ALA A 2 -11.97 -3.20 6.39
C ALA A 2 -11.31 -1.82 6.46
N VAL A 3 -9.97 -1.78 6.45
CA VAL A 3 -9.22 -0.52 6.57
C VAL A 3 -9.32 0.23 5.24
N MET A 4 -10.16 1.26 5.22
CA MET A 4 -10.26 2.17 4.08
C MET A 4 -8.99 3.01 4.00
N ALA A 5 -8.29 2.92 2.88
CA ALA A 5 -7.03 3.61 2.64
C ALA A 5 -7.23 4.91 1.86
N GLY A 6 -8.28 4.97 1.03
CA GLY A 6 -8.68 6.17 0.34
C GLY A 6 -9.84 5.95 -0.62
N VAL A 7 -9.94 6.81 -1.63
CA VAL A 7 -11.06 6.87 -2.58
C VAL A 7 -10.49 7.18 -3.96
N ASP A 8 -10.93 6.41 -4.96
CA ASP A 8 -10.62 6.60 -6.38
C ASP A 8 -11.44 7.77 -6.96
N LYS A 9 -11.02 8.29 -8.11
CA LYS A 9 -11.64 9.44 -8.78
C LYS A 9 -13.12 9.23 -9.13
N ASP A 10 -13.55 7.98 -9.28
CA ASP A 10 -14.93 7.59 -9.57
C ASP A 10 -15.80 7.45 -8.29
N GLY A 11 -15.22 7.72 -7.11
CA GLY A 11 -15.86 7.54 -5.80
C GLY A 11 -15.71 6.12 -5.24
N GLY A 12 -15.04 5.22 -5.94
CA GLY A 12 -14.75 3.86 -5.49
C GLY A 12 -13.87 3.84 -4.25
N GLN A 13 -14.25 3.03 -3.26
CA GLN A 13 -13.45 2.88 -2.05
C GLN A 13 -12.20 2.04 -2.31
N ILE A 14 -11.07 2.48 -1.76
CA ILE A 14 -9.80 1.77 -1.81
C ILE A 14 -9.47 1.25 -0.42
N PHE A 15 -9.11 -0.03 -0.31
CA PHE A 15 -8.77 -0.68 0.96
C PHE A 15 -7.32 -1.16 0.99
N VAL A 16 -6.77 -1.29 2.20
CA VAL A 16 -5.46 -1.92 2.42
C VAL A 16 -5.60 -3.43 2.27
N GLY A 17 -4.78 -4.01 1.41
CA GLY A 17 -4.62 -5.45 1.33
C GLY A 17 -3.17 -5.88 1.19
N ARG A 18 -2.99 -7.19 1.05
CA ARG A 18 -1.71 -7.78 0.69
C ARG A 18 -1.88 -9.04 -0.16
N ALA A 19 -0.88 -9.37 -0.97
CA ALA A 19 -0.83 -10.61 -1.72
C ALA A 19 0.60 -11.09 -1.91
N TRP A 20 0.76 -12.39 -2.16
CA TRP A 20 2.03 -12.98 -2.53
C TRP A 20 2.36 -12.69 -3.99
N GLU A 21 3.60 -12.31 -4.25
CA GLU A 21 4.23 -12.28 -5.56
C GLU A 21 5.62 -12.91 -5.41
N HIS A 22 5.81 -14.10 -5.96
CA HIS A 22 6.98 -14.95 -5.65
C HIS A 22 7.16 -15.10 -4.12
N ASP A 23 8.33 -14.74 -3.58
CA ASP A 23 8.64 -14.79 -2.14
C ASP A 23 8.30 -13.50 -1.38
N ASP A 24 7.76 -12.49 -2.07
CA ASP A 24 7.37 -11.22 -1.47
C ASP A 24 5.90 -11.24 -1.07
N LEU A 25 5.61 -10.85 0.17
CA LEU A 25 4.27 -10.53 0.63
C LEU A 25 4.07 -9.01 0.49
N LEU A 26 3.42 -8.58 -0.59
CA LEU A 26 3.33 -7.18 -0.97
C LEU A 26 2.08 -6.50 -0.39
N PRO A 27 2.20 -5.34 0.27
CA PRO A 27 1.08 -4.42 0.49
C PRO A 27 0.52 -3.91 -0.84
N LEU A 28 -0.80 -3.81 -0.95
CA LEU A 28 -1.48 -3.45 -2.21
C LEU A 28 -2.78 -2.67 -1.99
N LYS A 29 -3.26 -2.00 -3.04
CA LYS A 29 -4.59 -1.37 -3.07
C LYS A 29 -5.64 -2.37 -3.51
N VAL A 30 -6.67 -2.59 -2.68
CA VAL A 30 -7.84 -3.40 -3.06
C VAL A 30 -8.94 -2.46 -3.55
N THR A 31 -9.44 -2.72 -4.75
CA THR A 31 -10.42 -1.89 -5.45
C THR A 31 -11.66 -2.72 -5.80
N PRO A 32 -12.71 -2.74 -4.95
CA PRO A 32 -13.90 -3.56 -5.20
C PRO A 32 -14.61 -3.23 -6.52
N ASN A 33 -14.58 -1.97 -6.97
CA ASN A 33 -15.12 -1.56 -8.27
C ASN A 33 -14.41 -2.27 -9.43
N HIS A 34 -13.11 -2.53 -9.31
CA HIS A 34 -12.31 -3.24 -10.32
C HIS A 34 -12.26 -4.75 -10.04
N ARG A 35 -12.76 -5.19 -8.88
CA ARG A 35 -12.82 -6.59 -8.42
C ARG A 35 -11.46 -7.28 -8.23
N CYS A 36 -10.38 -6.51 -8.12
CA CYS A 36 -9.03 -7.02 -7.93
C CYS A 36 -8.22 -6.17 -6.95
N GLY A 37 -7.02 -6.64 -6.61
CA GLY A 37 -5.98 -5.87 -5.96
C GLY A 37 -4.89 -5.46 -6.93
N PHE A 38 -4.25 -4.31 -6.72
CA PHE A 38 -3.10 -3.87 -7.50
C PHE A 38 -1.89 -3.63 -6.60
N ALA A 39 -0.81 -4.36 -6.88
CA ALA A 39 0.45 -4.25 -6.15
C ALA A 39 1.54 -3.64 -7.04
N SER A 40 2.56 -3.08 -6.41
CA SER A 40 3.75 -2.58 -7.10
C SER A 40 4.88 -3.60 -6.98
N TYR A 41 5.43 -4.02 -8.12
CA TYR A 41 6.49 -5.03 -8.18
C TYR A 41 7.38 -4.80 -9.41
N GLU A 42 8.71 -4.75 -9.19
CA GLU A 42 9.73 -4.61 -10.23
C GLU A 42 9.43 -3.53 -11.31
N GLY A 43 9.04 -2.32 -10.88
CA GLY A 43 8.76 -1.23 -11.81
C GLY A 43 7.37 -1.27 -12.47
N ARG A 44 6.53 -2.27 -12.17
CA ARG A 44 5.20 -2.45 -12.76
C ARG A 44 4.09 -2.45 -11.71
N GLN A 45 2.89 -2.10 -12.18
CA GLN A 45 1.66 -2.50 -11.51
C GLN A 45 1.33 -3.94 -11.91
N ILE A 46 1.09 -4.79 -10.91
CA ILE A 46 0.57 -6.14 -11.10
C ILE A 46 -0.85 -6.25 -10.54
N GLU A 47 -1.72 -6.98 -11.24
CA GLU A 47 -3.08 -7.27 -10.82
C GLU A 47 -3.14 -8.60 -10.05
N LYS A 48 -3.90 -8.64 -8.96
CA LYS A 48 -4.02 -9.78 -8.05
C LYS A 48 -5.49 -10.14 -7.86
N ASP A 49 -5.84 -11.36 -8.24
CA ASP A 49 -7.17 -11.94 -7.99
C ASP A 49 -7.30 -12.52 -6.58
N TYR A 50 -6.17 -12.98 -6.01
CA TYR A 50 -6.10 -13.56 -4.68
C TYR A 50 -5.31 -12.65 -3.75
N TYR A 51 -5.97 -12.16 -2.71
CA TYR A 51 -5.41 -11.21 -1.75
C TYR A 51 -6.10 -11.34 -0.40
N GLN A 52 -5.47 -10.76 0.62
CA GLN A 52 -6.03 -10.58 1.94
C GLN A 52 -6.37 -9.11 2.13
N VAL A 53 -7.51 -8.81 2.75
CA VAL A 53 -7.92 -7.45 3.11
C VAL A 53 -7.64 -7.24 4.59
N LEU A 54 -7.03 -6.12 4.95
CA LEU A 54 -6.75 -5.80 6.35
C LEU A 54 -8.04 -5.35 7.05
N ILE A 55 -8.34 -5.98 8.19
CA ILE A 55 -9.47 -5.64 9.06
C ILE A 55 -8.94 -5.08 10.37
N SER A 56 -9.29 -3.84 10.70
CA SER A 56 -9.00 -3.20 11.99
C SER A 56 -9.89 -1.97 12.20
N ASP A 57 -10.06 -1.56 13.45
CA ASP A 57 -10.65 -0.26 13.83
C ASP A 57 -9.66 0.59 14.65
N HIS A 58 -8.41 0.13 14.79
CA HIS A 58 -7.35 0.74 15.62
C HIS A 58 -6.15 1.17 14.79
N VAL A 59 -6.38 1.91 13.70
CA VAL A 59 -5.32 2.40 12.82
C VAL A 59 -5.47 3.88 12.57
N SER A 60 -4.35 4.57 12.40
CA SER A 60 -4.30 5.94 11.94
C SER A 60 -3.27 6.10 10.83
N TRP A 61 -3.29 7.24 10.16
CA TRP A 61 -2.38 7.58 9.08
C TRP A 61 -1.52 8.75 9.51
N ARG A 62 -0.20 8.60 9.42
CA ARG A 62 0.78 9.58 9.89
C ARG A 62 1.62 10.09 8.73
N PRO A 63 1.67 11.41 8.46
CA PRO A 63 2.59 11.97 7.49
C PRO A 63 4.04 11.63 7.83
N THR A 64 4.79 11.17 6.83
CA THR A 64 6.23 10.87 6.92
C THR A 64 6.86 11.05 5.52
N SER A 65 8.15 10.80 5.42
CA SER A 65 8.85 10.81 4.15
C SER A 65 10.09 9.91 4.14
N GLY A 66 10.58 9.59 2.95
CA GLY A 66 11.79 8.81 2.77
C GLY A 66 11.68 7.40 3.36
N GLY A 67 12.73 6.95 4.04
CA GLY A 67 12.76 5.68 4.79
C GLY A 67 12.39 5.82 6.26
N ASN A 68 11.77 6.93 6.68
CA ASN A 68 11.41 7.14 8.08
C ASN A 68 10.19 6.30 8.45
N ILE A 69 10.43 5.24 9.23
CA ILE A 69 9.40 4.32 9.72
C ILE A 69 9.14 4.60 11.21
N PRO A 70 7.96 5.14 11.57
CA PRO A 70 7.57 5.31 12.97
C PRO A 70 7.59 3.98 13.74
N PRO A 71 7.96 3.96 15.04
CA PRO A 71 8.02 2.73 15.83
C PRO A 71 6.71 1.93 15.92
N ASP A 72 5.58 2.61 15.73
CA ASP A 72 4.23 2.08 15.76
C ASP A 72 3.64 1.82 14.36
N ALA A 73 4.47 1.88 13.31
CA ALA A 73 4.08 1.48 11.96
C ALA A 73 3.72 -0.01 11.92
N ILE A 74 2.59 -0.32 11.28
CA ILE A 74 2.09 -1.68 11.20
C ILE A 74 2.70 -2.36 9.98
N ARG A 75 3.53 -3.39 10.20
CA ARG A 75 4.03 -4.24 9.12
C ARG A 75 2.86 -4.94 8.43
N VAL A 76 2.77 -4.79 7.12
CA VAL A 76 1.74 -5.41 6.29
C VAL A 76 2.30 -6.58 5.49
N GLY A 77 3.57 -6.50 5.13
CA GLY A 77 4.23 -7.44 4.24
C GLY A 77 5.72 -7.61 4.51
N HIS A 78 6.41 -8.27 3.59
CA HIS A 78 7.86 -8.35 3.56
C HIS A 78 8.38 -8.78 2.19
N THR A 79 9.64 -8.47 1.92
CA THR A 79 10.41 -9.04 0.81
C THR A 79 10.79 -10.50 1.11
N GLY A 80 11.24 -11.24 0.10
CA GLY A 80 11.71 -12.61 0.23
C GLY A 80 12.92 -12.78 1.17
N ASP A 81 13.77 -11.76 1.31
CA ASP A 81 14.89 -11.73 2.26
C ASP A 81 14.49 -11.25 3.67
N GLY A 82 13.21 -10.91 3.87
CA GLY A 82 12.62 -10.63 5.17
C GLY A 82 12.57 -9.16 5.58
N GLU A 83 12.94 -8.22 4.70
CA GLU A 83 12.76 -6.79 4.96
C GLU A 83 11.26 -6.47 5.17
N PRO A 84 10.88 -5.80 6.27
CA PRO A 84 9.48 -5.48 6.52
C PRO A 84 8.96 -4.43 5.54
N LEU A 85 7.75 -4.67 5.00
CA LEU A 85 7.03 -3.73 4.14
C LEU A 85 5.78 -3.21 4.85
N TYR A 86 5.45 -1.94 4.60
CA TYR A 86 4.34 -1.25 5.27
C TYR A 86 3.34 -0.69 4.25
N ALA A 87 2.13 -0.40 4.71
CA ALA A 87 1.16 0.33 3.90
C ALA A 87 1.42 1.84 4.00
N GLY A 88 1.60 2.48 2.85
CA GLY A 88 1.66 3.92 2.74
C GLY A 88 0.64 4.41 1.74
N ARG A 89 0.05 5.58 1.97
CA ARG A 89 -0.90 6.20 1.04
C ARG A 89 -0.45 7.58 0.61
N VAL A 90 -0.88 7.96 -0.57
CA VAL A 90 -0.53 9.23 -1.22
C VAL A 90 -1.73 9.74 -2.02
N TYR A 91 -1.82 11.05 -2.14
CA TYR A 91 -2.73 11.66 -3.10
C TYR A 91 -2.03 11.75 -4.47
N HIS A 92 -2.61 11.13 -5.48
CA HIS A 92 -2.08 11.13 -6.85
C HIS A 92 -3.23 11.22 -7.85
N GLU A 93 -3.18 12.22 -8.72
CA GLU A 93 -4.14 12.41 -9.83
C GLU A 93 -5.62 12.30 -9.43
N GLY A 94 -6.00 12.97 -8.34
CA GLY A 94 -7.39 12.99 -7.88
C GLY A 94 -7.79 11.80 -7.01
N THR A 95 -6.87 10.87 -6.74
CA THR A 95 -7.11 9.65 -5.97
C THR A 95 -6.24 9.62 -4.72
N LEU A 96 -6.83 9.27 -3.58
CA LEU A 96 -6.06 8.87 -2.41
C LEU A 96 -5.83 7.35 -2.49
N THR A 97 -4.62 6.93 -2.86
CA THR A 97 -4.29 5.51 -3.09
C THR A 97 -3.25 5.01 -2.10
N VAL A 98 -3.32 3.73 -1.77
CA VAL A 98 -2.33 3.01 -0.97
C VAL A 98 -1.37 2.23 -1.84
N GLY A 99 -0.19 1.95 -1.30
CA GLY A 99 0.82 1.09 -1.88
C GLY A 99 1.83 0.60 -0.84
N LYS A 100 3.03 0.29 -1.31
CA LYS A 100 4.10 -0.39 -0.55
C LYS A 100 5.16 0.60 -0.11
N VAL A 101 5.31 0.81 1.19
CA VAL A 101 6.49 1.48 1.76
C VAL A 101 7.61 0.48 1.87
N HIS A 102 8.75 0.82 1.29
CA HIS A 102 9.96 0.02 1.29
C HIS A 102 11.08 0.80 2.01
N PRO A 103 11.38 0.49 3.28
CA PRO A 103 12.28 1.28 4.12
C PRO A 103 13.66 1.49 3.51
N SER A 104 14.31 0.43 3.01
CA SER A 104 15.65 0.50 2.42
C SER A 104 15.69 1.30 1.11
N HIS A 105 14.60 1.33 0.34
CA HIS A 105 14.47 2.15 -0.86
C HIS A 105 14.08 3.60 -0.55
N GLY A 106 13.73 3.89 0.70
CA GLY A 106 13.40 5.22 1.18
C GLY A 106 12.18 5.83 0.50
N CYS A 107 11.13 5.05 0.22
CA CYS A 107 9.94 5.56 -0.46
C CYS A 107 8.70 4.70 -0.27
N CYS A 108 7.56 5.27 -0.65
CA CYS A 108 6.31 4.56 -0.92
C CYS A 108 6.15 4.37 -2.43
N TYR A 109 5.88 3.14 -2.85
CA TYR A 109 5.55 2.77 -4.22
C TYR A 109 4.04 2.63 -4.39
N ILE A 110 3.48 3.23 -5.42
CA ILE A 110 2.07 3.04 -5.79
C ILE A 110 1.93 2.37 -7.15
N ALA A 111 0.94 1.50 -7.26
CA ALA A 111 0.51 0.89 -8.51
C ALA A 111 -0.40 1.87 -9.25
N TRP A 112 0.04 2.37 -10.40
CA TRP A 112 -0.68 3.38 -11.16
C TRP A 112 -0.52 3.20 -12.66
N SER A 113 -1.65 3.09 -13.37
CA SER A 113 -1.71 3.09 -14.84
C SER A 113 -0.75 2.11 -15.54
N GLY A 114 -0.46 0.96 -14.91
CA GLY A 114 0.45 -0.07 -15.44
C GLY A 114 1.87 -0.04 -14.88
N ASP A 115 2.23 1.05 -14.18
CA ASP A 115 3.58 1.28 -13.66
C ASP A 115 3.64 1.30 -12.12
N GLU A 116 4.84 1.11 -11.59
CA GLU A 116 5.18 1.38 -10.19
C GLU A 116 5.76 2.80 -10.07
N LEU A 117 5.07 3.68 -9.36
CA LEU A 117 5.51 5.07 -9.17
C LEU A 117 6.08 5.26 -7.77
N LYS A 118 7.30 5.82 -7.70
CA LYS A 118 7.98 6.18 -6.46
C LYS A 118 7.47 7.50 -5.89
N LYS A 119 7.17 7.54 -4.59
CA LYS A 119 6.74 8.72 -3.83
C LYS A 119 7.57 8.86 -2.55
N TYR A 120 8.17 10.03 -2.36
CA TYR A 120 9.03 10.29 -1.20
C TYR A 120 8.25 10.82 0.00
N ASP A 121 7.18 11.58 -0.22
CA ASP A 121 6.27 12.04 0.82
C ASP A 121 4.98 11.21 0.80
N TYR A 122 4.57 10.71 1.95
CA TYR A 122 3.42 9.81 2.07
C TYR A 122 2.88 9.82 3.51
N GLU A 123 1.67 9.28 3.70
CA GLU A 123 1.21 8.89 5.03
C GLU A 123 1.46 7.40 5.23
N ILE A 124 2.01 7.00 6.38
CA ILE A 124 2.20 5.60 6.76
C ILE A 124 1.13 5.17 7.77
N MET A 125 0.66 3.93 7.63
CA MET A 125 -0.32 3.35 8.55
C MET A 125 0.36 2.94 9.87
N VAL A 126 -0.18 3.44 10.97
CA VAL A 126 0.32 3.21 12.34
C VAL A 126 -0.81 2.73 13.24
N LEU A 127 -0.45 2.10 14.37
CA LEU A 127 -1.41 1.77 15.42
C LEU A 127 -1.97 3.06 16.03
N ALA A 128 -3.28 3.11 16.25
CA ALA A 128 -3.99 4.22 16.90
C ALA A 128 -4.30 3.92 18.36
#